data_AF-A0A6A6DAE6-F1
#
_entry.id   AF-A0A6A6DAE6-F1
#
_cell.length_a   1.000
_cell.length_b   1.000
_cell.length_c   1.000
_cell.angle_alpha   90.00
_cell.angle_beta   90.00
_cell.angle_gamma   90.00
#
_symmetry.space_group_name_H-M   'P 1'
#
loop_
_entity.id
_entity.type
_entity.pdbx_description
1 polymer ?
#
loop_
_entity_poly.entity_id
_entity_poly.type
_entity_poly.pdbx_seq_one_letter_code
_entity_poly.pdbx_strand_id
1 'polypeptide(L)'
;LSVVAVAALTRIALWFKKPHGGAYEPLSIASVAAIAGHPEVVRDFNVGKETTTKELKKLLEGKEYKLGEYQTASRITRFGLIPATADDQPAMQLPAVTVDDTSGAAASRIKSKVKSFLRLTGDWKQVATYIDILFIIYLSILLGLTAAYIKDVDKAWLAKMFGSSATGRRIFFAAIAIIASTHFSKLERDTQTLAPYMRLQQMNATPTPTILLQKHSLSLTSFFPLMRNRHFIPATLSFVALLSEFLVVTLSGLPYRPGQLRSEFFFCGIASLTIIAAMMFVVVVVNSWRRLLPHLPREPNTVATVMTYVANSNMCADFEGLEKFSTRKRDKHIGGLRKRYGYGLMTAGREEMWAVDEMGGDSEGSNDPSSTSSSNLKGVAQGLEVDTSKDGPRQT
;
A
#
# COMPACT_ATOMS: atom_id res chain seq x y z
N LEU A 1 -17.51 25.66 -14.83
CA LEU A 1 -17.59 25.36 -13.39
C LEU A 1 -18.49 24.15 -13.10
N SER A 2 -19.67 24.03 -13.71
CA SER A 2 -20.69 23.02 -13.36
C SER A 2 -20.22 21.55 -13.34
N VAL A 3 -19.54 21.06 -14.38
CA VAL A 3 -19.12 19.63 -14.44
C VAL A 3 -18.09 19.27 -13.37
N VAL A 4 -17.15 20.17 -13.07
CA VAL A 4 -16.13 19.96 -12.03
C VAL A 4 -16.75 20.01 -10.63
N ALA A 5 -17.71 20.92 -10.41
CA ALA A 5 -18.49 20.98 -9.18
C ALA A 5 -19.34 19.72 -8.97
N VAL A 6 -19.98 19.20 -10.03
CA VAL A 6 -20.77 17.96 -9.98
C VAL A 6 -19.87 16.74 -9.73
N ALA A 7 -18.67 16.68 -10.32
CA ALA A 7 -17.69 15.63 -10.05
C ALA A 7 -17.16 15.66 -8.60
N ALA A 8 -16.92 16.86 -8.06
CA ALA A 8 -16.52 17.04 -6.66
C ALA A 8 -17.67 16.66 -5.71
N LEU A 9 -18.91 17.09 -6.00
CA LEU A 9 -20.09 16.75 -5.22
C LEU A 9 -20.43 15.27 -5.27
N THR A 10 -20.24 14.58 -6.39
CA THR A 10 -20.44 13.13 -6.46
C THR A 10 -19.38 12.37 -5.66
N ARG A 11 -18.12 12.82 -5.65
CA ARG A 11 -17.10 12.25 -4.75
C ARG A 11 -17.42 12.50 -3.26
N ILE A 12 -17.93 13.68 -2.93
CA ILE A 12 -18.41 14.00 -1.57
C ILE A 12 -19.71 13.24 -1.23
N ALA A 13 -20.58 12.93 -2.19
CA ALA A 13 -21.77 12.12 -1.93
C ALA A 13 -21.40 10.64 -1.69
N LEU A 14 -20.37 10.13 -2.39
CA LEU A 14 -19.79 8.82 -2.13
C LEU A 14 -19.07 8.74 -0.76
N TRP A 15 -18.67 9.88 -0.18
CA TRP A 15 -18.08 9.99 1.17
C TRP A 15 -19.04 9.51 2.27
N PHE A 16 -20.33 9.80 2.15
CA PHE A 16 -21.35 9.43 3.15
C PHE A 16 -21.89 8.01 2.98
N LYS A 17 -21.64 7.35 1.85
CA LYS A 17 -22.19 6.03 1.54
C LYS A 17 -21.36 4.86 2.07
N LYS A 18 -20.32 5.10 2.87
CA LYS A 18 -19.57 4.00 3.50
C LYS A 18 -20.42 3.33 4.58
N PRO A 19 -20.76 2.03 4.47
CA PRO A 19 -21.34 1.32 5.59
C PRO A 19 -20.34 1.33 6.76
N HIS A 20 -20.72 1.96 7.87
CA HIS A 20 -19.92 2.06 9.10
C HIS A 20 -19.87 0.72 9.87
N GLY A 21 -20.06 -0.40 9.18
CA GLY A 21 -20.16 -1.74 9.77
C GLY A 21 -18.85 -2.51 9.65
N GLY A 22 -18.06 -2.51 10.73
CA GLY A 22 -17.37 -3.68 11.28
C GLY A 22 -16.47 -4.58 10.42
N ALA A 23 -16.19 -4.27 9.16
CA ALA A 23 -15.34 -5.12 8.33
C ALA A 23 -13.88 -4.84 8.65
N TYR A 24 -13.19 -5.86 9.15
CA TYR A 24 -11.74 -5.89 9.23
C TYR A 24 -11.13 -5.49 7.88
N GLU A 25 -10.19 -4.54 7.89
CA GLU A 25 -9.44 -4.20 6.69
C GLU A 25 -8.67 -5.44 6.24
N PRO A 26 -8.90 -5.97 5.03
CA PRO A 26 -8.43 -7.30 4.63
C PRO A 26 -6.91 -7.40 4.48
N LEU A 27 -6.21 -6.26 4.33
CA LEU A 27 -4.75 -6.19 4.17
C LEU A 27 -4.02 -5.82 5.47
N SER A 28 -4.73 -5.57 6.57
CA SER A 28 -4.09 -5.26 7.85
C SER A 28 -3.52 -6.54 8.46
N ILE A 29 -2.30 -6.47 9.00
CA ILE A 29 -1.60 -7.60 9.61
C ILE A 29 -2.46 -8.22 10.73
N ALA A 30 -3.07 -7.38 11.59
CA ALA A 30 -3.96 -7.83 12.65
C ALA A 30 -5.19 -8.60 12.14
N SER A 31 -5.77 -8.13 11.04
CA SER A 31 -6.96 -8.76 10.45
C SER A 31 -6.61 -10.13 9.86
N VAL A 32 -5.47 -10.21 9.16
CA VAL A 32 -4.99 -11.47 8.57
C VAL A 32 -4.59 -12.46 9.67
N ALA A 33 -3.90 -11.98 10.71
CA ALA A 33 -3.54 -12.80 11.89
C ALA A 33 -4.77 -13.41 12.58
N ALA A 34 -5.83 -12.62 12.75
CA ALA A 34 -7.06 -13.10 13.37
C ALA A 34 -7.70 -14.27 12.60
N ILE A 35 -7.60 -14.29 11.27
CA ILE A 35 -8.20 -15.35 10.43
C ILE A 35 -7.24 -16.49 10.07
N ALA A 36 -5.95 -16.37 10.42
CA ALA A 36 -4.87 -17.28 10.02
C ALA A 36 -4.78 -18.58 10.82
N GLY A 37 -5.61 -18.79 11.85
CA GLY A 37 -5.34 -19.83 12.86
C GLY A 37 -5.59 -21.29 12.44
N HIS A 38 -6.19 -21.58 11.27
CA HIS A 38 -6.48 -22.97 10.89
C HIS A 38 -5.18 -23.73 10.51
N PRO A 39 -4.89 -24.90 11.11
CA PRO A 39 -3.58 -25.57 10.96
C PRO A 39 -3.25 -25.95 9.51
N GLU A 40 -4.24 -26.35 8.71
CA GLU A 40 -4.01 -26.68 7.30
C GLU A 40 -3.73 -25.44 6.45
N VAL A 41 -4.35 -24.30 6.79
CA VAL A 41 -4.10 -23.03 6.10
C VAL A 41 -2.72 -22.53 6.48
N VAL A 42 -2.35 -22.57 7.76
CA VAL A 42 -0.99 -22.24 8.21
C VAL A 42 0.05 -23.07 7.45
N ARG A 43 -0.17 -24.37 7.31
CA ARG A 43 0.74 -25.27 6.57
C ARG A 43 0.84 -24.89 5.09
N ASP A 44 -0.28 -24.57 4.45
CA ASP A 44 -0.31 -24.20 3.02
C ASP A 44 0.41 -22.87 2.73
N PHE A 45 0.33 -21.92 3.65
CA PHE A 45 0.95 -20.60 3.54
C PHE A 45 2.34 -20.54 4.18
N ASN A 46 2.81 -21.63 4.79
CA ASN A 46 4.19 -21.79 5.22
C ASN A 46 5.06 -22.10 3.99
N VAL A 47 5.63 -21.04 3.42
CA VAL A 47 6.42 -21.09 2.19
C VAL A 47 7.84 -20.60 2.45
N GLY A 48 8.80 -21.17 1.73
CA GLY A 48 10.22 -20.87 1.89
C GLY A 48 10.60 -19.40 1.72
N LYS A 49 11.80 -19.08 2.22
CA LYS A 49 12.39 -17.72 2.32
C LYS A 49 12.20 -16.84 1.08
N GLU A 50 12.52 -17.34 -0.11
CA GLU A 50 12.58 -16.55 -1.34
C GLU A 50 11.47 -16.92 -2.34
N THR A 51 10.41 -17.62 -1.90
CA THR A 51 9.33 -18.00 -2.82
C THR A 51 8.65 -16.75 -3.39
N THR A 52 8.62 -16.61 -4.71
CA THR A 52 8.04 -15.43 -5.37
C THR A 52 6.52 -15.51 -5.40
N THR A 53 5.81 -14.39 -5.60
CA THR A 53 4.33 -14.37 -5.76
C THR A 53 3.81 -15.30 -6.86
N LYS A 54 4.58 -15.52 -7.92
CA LYS A 54 4.25 -16.46 -9.00
C LYS A 54 4.30 -17.92 -8.53
N GLU A 55 5.31 -18.25 -7.73
CA GLU A 55 5.47 -19.59 -7.17
C GLU A 55 4.42 -19.84 -6.11
N LEU A 56 4.13 -18.86 -5.25
CA LEU A 56 3.00 -18.92 -4.31
C LEU A 56 1.68 -19.18 -5.05
N LYS A 57 1.42 -18.48 -6.17
CA LYS A 57 0.23 -18.72 -6.98
C LYS A 57 0.18 -20.16 -7.51
N LYS A 58 1.32 -20.72 -7.94
CA LYS A 58 1.43 -22.10 -8.42
C LYS A 58 1.23 -23.11 -7.29
N LEU A 59 1.71 -22.83 -6.08
CA LEU A 59 1.54 -23.69 -4.90
C LEU A 59 0.08 -23.74 -4.41
N LEU A 60 -0.67 -22.66 -4.61
CA LEU A 60 -2.07 -22.54 -4.22
C LEU A 60 -3.04 -22.88 -5.37
N GLU A 61 -2.52 -23.27 -6.54
CA GLU A 61 -3.35 -23.62 -7.69
C GLU A 61 -4.15 -24.90 -7.40
N GLY A 62 -5.48 -24.81 -7.49
CA GLY A 62 -6.40 -25.91 -7.16
C GLY A 62 -6.80 -26.01 -5.69
N LYS A 63 -6.35 -25.09 -4.82
CA LYS A 63 -6.82 -24.99 -3.43
C LYS A 63 -7.92 -23.93 -3.31
N GLU A 64 -9.04 -24.33 -2.75
CA GLU A 64 -10.15 -23.43 -2.46
C GLU A 64 -10.27 -23.23 -0.94
N TYR A 65 -10.58 -22.00 -0.53
CA TYR A 65 -10.72 -21.63 0.87
C TYR A 65 -12.05 -20.93 1.08
N LYS A 66 -12.70 -21.21 2.21
CA LYS A 66 -13.93 -20.55 2.67
C LYS A 66 -13.70 -19.90 4.03
N LEU A 67 -14.50 -18.90 4.35
CA LEU A 67 -14.56 -18.36 5.71
C LEU A 67 -15.57 -19.18 6.51
N GLY A 68 -15.19 -19.66 7.68
CA GLY A 68 -16.05 -20.48 8.51
C GLY A 68 -15.56 -20.58 9.94
N GLU A 69 -16.38 -21.22 10.78
CA GLU A 69 -15.98 -21.56 12.13
C GLU A 69 -15.29 -22.92 12.14
N TYR A 70 -14.20 -23.04 12.90
CA TYR A 70 -13.48 -24.28 13.12
C TYR A 70 -13.12 -24.43 14.59
N GLN A 71 -12.93 -25.67 15.05
CA GLN A 71 -12.41 -25.93 16.38
C GLN A 71 -10.92 -26.16 16.31
N THR A 72 -10.18 -25.41 17.13
CA THR A 72 -8.74 -25.64 17.31
C THR A 72 -8.52 -26.82 18.27
N ALA A 73 -7.31 -27.38 18.31
CA ALA A 73 -6.94 -28.46 19.24
C ALA A 73 -7.27 -28.15 20.72
N SER A 74 -7.39 -26.86 21.08
CA SER A 74 -7.82 -26.33 22.37
C SER A 74 -9.34 -26.39 22.64
N ARG A 75 -10.15 -26.97 21.73
CA ARG A 75 -11.64 -26.97 21.76
C ARG A 75 -12.30 -25.59 21.74
N ILE A 76 -11.56 -24.55 21.34
CA ILE A 76 -12.10 -23.21 21.18
C ILE A 76 -12.63 -23.06 19.74
N THR A 77 -13.88 -22.64 19.60
CA THR A 77 -14.49 -22.29 18.31
C THR A 77 -13.93 -20.96 17.83
N ARG A 78 -13.26 -20.97 16.68
CA ARG A 78 -12.64 -19.80 16.05
C ARG A 78 -13.27 -19.55 14.69
N PHE A 79 -13.29 -18.29 14.28
CA PHE A 79 -13.75 -17.89 12.95
C PHE A 79 -12.54 -17.55 12.08
N GLY A 80 -12.39 -18.17 10.91
CA GLY A 80 -11.24 -17.87 10.07
C GLY A 80 -11.32 -18.52 8.70
N LEU A 81 -10.17 -18.55 8.03
CA LEU A 81 -10.03 -19.20 6.74
C LEU A 81 -9.87 -20.71 6.94
N ILE A 82 -10.70 -21.51 6.26
CA ILE A 82 -10.66 -22.97 6.29
C ILE A 82 -10.66 -23.52 4.86
N PRO A 83 -10.05 -24.67 4.58
CA PRO A 83 -10.09 -25.26 3.24
C PRO A 83 -11.53 -25.64 2.88
N ALA A 84 -11.89 -25.41 1.62
CA ALA A 84 -13.18 -25.83 1.09
C ALA A 84 -13.10 -27.34 0.78
N THR A 85 -13.44 -28.17 1.77
CA THR A 85 -13.62 -29.60 1.56
C THR A 85 -14.83 -29.83 0.64
N ALA A 86 -14.71 -30.76 -0.31
CA ALA A 86 -15.76 -31.08 -1.28
C ALA A 86 -17.11 -31.51 -0.66
N ASP A 87 -17.11 -31.92 0.62
CA ASP A 87 -18.31 -32.39 1.36
C ASP A 87 -19.12 -31.27 2.05
N ASP A 88 -18.58 -30.04 2.15
CA ASP A 88 -19.24 -28.95 2.88
C ASP A 88 -19.91 -27.92 1.94
N GLN A 89 -20.65 -28.37 0.93
CA GLN A 89 -21.56 -27.45 0.21
C GLN A 89 -22.91 -27.37 0.93
N PRO A 90 -23.18 -26.40 1.83
CA PRO A 90 -24.55 -25.96 2.00
C PRO A 90 -24.95 -25.25 0.70
N ALA A 91 -26.09 -25.67 0.14
CA ALA A 91 -26.70 -25.17 -1.09
C ALA A 91 -27.12 -23.69 -1.00
N MET A 92 -26.17 -22.78 -0.87
CA MET A 92 -26.38 -21.36 -1.10
C MET A 92 -25.41 -20.93 -2.20
N GLN A 93 -25.82 -21.22 -3.44
CA GLN A 93 -25.27 -20.59 -4.63
C GLN A 93 -25.46 -19.08 -4.48
N LEU A 94 -24.42 -18.40 -3.99
CA LEU A 94 -24.26 -16.99 -4.30
C LEU A 94 -24.20 -16.88 -5.83
N PRO A 95 -24.97 -15.98 -6.45
CA PRO A 95 -24.94 -15.82 -7.90
C PRO A 95 -23.48 -15.59 -8.30
N ALA A 96 -22.99 -16.44 -9.20
CA ALA A 96 -21.69 -16.25 -9.82
C ALA A 96 -21.68 -14.83 -10.36
N VAL A 97 -20.91 -13.94 -9.71
CA VAL A 97 -20.61 -12.63 -10.28
C VAL A 97 -19.71 -12.95 -11.46
N THR A 98 -20.32 -13.17 -12.61
CA THR A 98 -19.64 -13.18 -13.89
C THR A 98 -19.05 -11.80 -14.05
N VAL A 99 -17.75 -11.69 -13.77
CA VAL A 99 -16.97 -10.51 -14.13
C VAL A 99 -16.96 -10.51 -15.65
N ASP A 100 -17.89 -9.74 -16.21
CA ASP A 100 -18.09 -9.61 -17.64
C ASP A 100 -16.90 -8.84 -18.22
N ASP A 101 -15.86 -9.58 -18.62
CA ASP A 101 -14.59 -9.07 -19.16
C ASP A 101 -14.73 -8.52 -20.61
N THR A 102 -15.92 -8.05 -20.98
CA THR A 102 -16.30 -7.73 -22.37
C THR A 102 -16.04 -6.26 -22.75
N SER A 103 -15.16 -5.55 -22.02
CA SER A 103 -14.79 -4.16 -22.34
C SER A 103 -13.29 -3.89 -22.22
N GLY A 104 -12.46 -4.67 -22.93
CA GLY A 104 -11.01 -4.55 -22.72
C GLY A 104 -10.06 -4.98 -23.82
N ALA A 105 -10.45 -5.26 -25.06
CA ALA A 105 -9.51 -5.77 -26.07
C ALA A 105 -8.32 -4.82 -26.37
N ALA A 106 -8.52 -3.50 -26.31
CA ALA A 106 -7.44 -2.52 -26.43
C ALA A 106 -6.63 -2.36 -25.13
N ALA A 107 -7.32 -2.34 -23.98
CA ALA A 107 -6.71 -2.22 -22.66
C ALA A 107 -5.88 -3.48 -22.29
N SER A 108 -6.30 -4.67 -22.74
CA SER A 108 -5.63 -5.95 -22.52
C SER A 108 -4.36 -6.09 -23.36
N ARG A 109 -4.35 -5.58 -24.61
CA ARG A 109 -3.16 -5.50 -25.46
C ARG A 109 -2.11 -4.52 -24.95
N ILE A 110 -2.54 -3.39 -24.38
CA ILE A 110 -1.63 -2.44 -23.73
C ILE A 110 -1.11 -3.04 -22.42
N LYS A 111 -1.99 -3.64 -21.60
CA LYS A 111 -1.60 -4.37 -20.38
C LYS A 111 -0.61 -5.50 -20.68
N SER A 112 -0.76 -6.26 -21.76
CA SER A 112 0.13 -7.37 -22.09
C SER A 112 1.52 -6.90 -22.53
N LYS A 113 1.61 -5.82 -23.32
CA LYS A 113 2.88 -5.18 -23.70
C LYS A 113 3.58 -4.54 -22.49
N VAL A 114 2.84 -3.86 -21.62
CA VAL A 114 3.37 -3.31 -20.38
C VAL A 114 3.81 -4.44 -19.44
N LYS A 115 3.04 -5.53 -19.34
CA LYS A 115 3.39 -6.73 -18.57
C LYS A 115 4.61 -7.46 -19.13
N SER A 116 4.84 -7.47 -20.44
CA SER A 116 6.07 -8.02 -21.04
C SER A 116 7.28 -7.11 -20.81
N PHE A 117 7.11 -5.79 -20.80
CA PHE A 117 8.16 -4.86 -20.41
C PHE A 117 8.51 -5.00 -18.92
N LEU A 118 7.50 -5.13 -18.05
CA LEU A 118 7.65 -5.37 -16.61
C LEU A 118 8.17 -6.79 -16.28
N ARG A 119 8.11 -7.74 -17.21
CA ARG A 119 8.60 -9.13 -17.05
C ARG A 119 10.13 -9.23 -17.07
N LEU A 120 10.84 -8.20 -17.52
CA LEU A 120 12.30 -8.21 -17.65
C LEU A 120 13.03 -7.97 -16.31
N THR A 121 12.30 -7.62 -15.24
CA THR A 121 12.87 -7.28 -13.93
C THR A 121 12.24 -8.18 -12.85
N GLY A 122 13.05 -9.01 -12.21
CA GLY A 122 12.62 -10.07 -11.28
C GLY A 122 12.00 -9.55 -9.97
N ASP A 123 12.29 -8.32 -9.58
CA ASP A 123 11.86 -7.75 -8.29
C ASP A 123 10.74 -6.72 -8.44
N TRP A 124 9.70 -6.87 -7.64
CA TRP A 124 8.57 -5.92 -7.59
C TRP A 124 9.02 -4.49 -7.21
N LYS A 125 10.07 -4.36 -6.38
CA LYS A 125 10.69 -3.07 -6.00
C LYS A 125 11.32 -2.37 -7.19
N GLN A 126 12.01 -3.09 -8.06
CA GLN A 126 12.60 -2.54 -9.28
C GLN A 126 11.51 -2.09 -10.25
N VAL A 127 10.50 -2.93 -10.46
CA VAL A 127 9.31 -2.60 -11.26
C VAL A 127 8.65 -1.30 -10.79
N ALA A 128 8.40 -1.16 -9.49
CA ALA A 128 7.82 0.06 -8.93
C ALA A 128 8.72 1.29 -9.19
N THR A 129 10.03 1.13 -9.00
CA THR A 129 11.02 2.19 -9.26
C THR A 129 11.03 2.64 -10.73
N TYR A 130 10.95 1.72 -11.68
CA TYR A 130 10.88 2.06 -13.11
C TYR A 130 9.59 2.82 -13.46
N ILE A 131 8.45 2.40 -12.90
CA ILE A 131 7.17 3.11 -13.08
C ILE A 131 7.29 4.54 -12.53
N ASP A 132 7.88 4.71 -11.34
CA ASP A 132 8.09 6.03 -10.73
C ASP A 132 9.03 6.92 -11.58
N ILE A 133 10.09 6.36 -12.18
CA ILE A 133 10.99 7.09 -13.09
C ILE A 133 10.24 7.56 -14.34
N LEU A 134 9.47 6.67 -14.98
CA LEU A 134 8.64 7.05 -16.13
C LEU A 134 7.63 8.15 -15.76
N PHE A 135 7.09 8.07 -14.55
CA PHE A 135 6.18 9.09 -14.03
C PHE A 135 6.88 10.44 -13.78
N ILE A 136 8.12 10.46 -13.29
CA ILE A 136 8.92 11.69 -13.17
C ILE A 136 9.15 12.31 -14.56
N ILE A 137 9.50 11.51 -15.57
CA ILE A 137 9.66 12.00 -16.96
C ILE A 137 8.36 12.64 -17.45
N TYR A 138 7.23 11.96 -17.20
CA TYR A 138 5.91 12.50 -17.51
C TYR A 138 5.62 13.82 -16.78
N LEU A 139 5.94 13.95 -15.49
CA LEU A 139 5.78 15.21 -14.75
C LEU A 139 6.71 16.32 -15.27
N SER A 140 7.95 15.99 -15.67
CA SER A 140 8.87 16.94 -16.30
C SER A 140 8.33 17.48 -17.63
N ILE A 141 7.75 16.60 -18.46
CA ILE A 141 7.06 17.01 -19.70
C ILE A 141 5.87 17.92 -19.38
N LEU A 142 5.08 17.57 -18.36
CA LEU A 142 3.93 18.37 -17.93
C LEU A 142 4.33 19.74 -17.38
N LEU A 143 5.42 19.79 -16.61
CA LEU A 143 6.01 21.02 -16.08
C LEU A 143 6.47 21.93 -17.22
N GLY A 144 7.22 21.37 -18.18
CA GLY A 144 7.68 22.09 -19.37
C GLY A 144 6.53 22.59 -20.24
N LEU A 145 5.49 21.77 -20.43
CA LEU A 145 4.30 22.15 -21.18
C LEU A 145 3.54 23.31 -20.51
N THR A 146 3.41 23.26 -19.18
CA THR A 146 2.75 24.31 -18.39
C THR A 146 3.54 25.61 -18.45
N ALA A 147 4.86 25.55 -18.27
CA ALA A 147 5.74 26.72 -18.38
C ALA A 147 5.74 27.34 -19.79
N ALA A 148 5.76 26.51 -20.83
CA ALA A 148 5.65 26.97 -22.22
C ALA A 148 4.30 27.65 -22.50
N TYR A 149 3.21 27.15 -21.92
CA TYR A 149 1.88 27.74 -22.08
C TYR A 149 1.75 29.12 -21.40
N ILE A 150 2.44 29.32 -20.27
CA ILE A 150 2.51 30.62 -19.59
C ILE A 150 3.32 31.62 -20.40
N LYS A 151 4.44 31.17 -21.02
CA LYS A 151 5.35 32.03 -21.79
C LYS A 151 4.80 32.39 -23.17
N ASP A 152 4.33 31.41 -23.93
CA ASP A 152 3.95 31.54 -25.34
C ASP A 152 2.46 31.22 -25.55
N VAL A 153 1.58 32.09 -25.01
CA VAL A 153 0.12 31.94 -25.07
C VAL A 153 -0.40 31.77 -26.52
N ASP A 154 0.26 32.37 -27.50
CA ASP A 154 -0.20 32.43 -28.90
C ASP A 154 0.45 31.40 -29.84
N LYS A 155 1.59 30.78 -29.47
CA LYS A 155 2.34 29.87 -30.36
C LYS A 155 2.27 28.39 -29.94
N ALA A 156 1.48 28.07 -28.91
CA ALA A 156 1.39 26.71 -28.42
C ALA A 156 0.99 25.76 -29.56
N TRP A 157 1.87 24.82 -29.92
CA TRP A 157 1.62 23.75 -30.89
C TRP A 157 0.28 23.01 -30.64
N LEU A 158 -0.17 22.98 -29.38
CA LEU A 158 -1.49 22.48 -28.97
C LEU A 158 -2.67 23.24 -29.60
N ALA A 159 -2.53 24.55 -29.86
CA ALA A 159 -3.52 25.33 -30.60
C ALA A 159 -3.63 24.85 -32.06
N LYS A 160 -2.52 24.36 -32.64
CA LYS A 160 -2.51 23.76 -33.99
C LYS A 160 -3.13 22.37 -34.00
N MET A 161 -2.97 21.58 -32.93
CA MET A 161 -3.54 20.23 -32.83
C MET A 161 -5.04 20.17 -32.54
N PHE A 162 -5.56 21.07 -31.69
CA PHE A 162 -6.98 21.04 -31.27
C PHE A 162 -7.85 22.11 -31.98
N GLY A 163 -7.29 22.80 -32.98
CA GLY A 163 -7.93 23.94 -33.64
C GLY A 163 -8.28 25.08 -32.67
N SER A 164 -9.19 25.96 -33.09
CA SER A 164 -9.71 27.09 -32.29
C SER A 164 -10.53 26.64 -31.05
N SER A 165 -10.77 25.35 -30.86
CA SER A 165 -11.63 24.85 -29.78
C SER A 165 -11.00 24.99 -28.39
N ALA A 166 -11.40 26.04 -27.66
CA ALA A 166 -10.97 26.26 -26.28
C ALA A 166 -11.40 25.11 -25.34
N THR A 167 -12.54 24.47 -25.63
CA THR A 167 -13.07 23.36 -24.82
C THR A 167 -12.22 22.10 -24.93
N GLY A 168 -11.75 21.74 -26.14
CA GLY A 168 -10.95 20.53 -26.36
C GLY A 168 -9.64 20.53 -25.58
N ARG A 169 -8.93 21.67 -25.59
CA ARG A 169 -7.68 21.84 -24.83
C ARG A 169 -7.89 21.63 -23.32
N ARG A 170 -9.01 22.09 -22.75
CA ARG A 170 -9.31 21.94 -21.31
C ARG A 170 -9.56 20.51 -20.91
N ILE A 171 -10.28 19.77 -21.76
CA ILE A 171 -10.52 18.34 -21.55
C ILE A 171 -9.20 17.59 -21.62
N PHE A 172 -8.33 17.92 -22.58
CA PHE A 172 -7.00 17.31 -22.70
C PHE A 172 -6.13 17.54 -21.45
N PHE A 173 -6.00 18.79 -20.98
CA PHE A 173 -5.25 19.09 -19.76
C PHE A 173 -5.87 18.45 -18.51
N ALA A 174 -7.20 18.42 -18.40
CA ALA A 174 -7.86 17.72 -17.31
C ALA A 174 -7.58 16.21 -17.33
N ALA A 175 -7.65 15.57 -18.50
CA ALA A 175 -7.38 14.15 -18.65
C ALA A 175 -5.94 13.80 -18.24
N ILE A 176 -4.97 14.63 -18.66
CA ILE A 176 -3.58 14.50 -18.23
C ILE A 176 -3.48 14.63 -16.71
N ALA A 177 -4.04 15.69 -16.10
CA ALA A 177 -3.98 15.83 -14.64
C ALA A 177 -4.65 14.68 -13.88
N ILE A 178 -5.73 14.08 -14.42
CA ILE A 178 -6.37 12.90 -13.83
C ILE A 178 -5.41 11.72 -13.80
N ILE A 179 -4.62 11.49 -14.85
CA ILE A 179 -3.59 10.45 -14.86
C ILE A 179 -2.59 10.69 -13.71
N ALA A 180 -2.12 11.93 -13.55
CA ALA A 180 -1.24 12.29 -12.44
C ALA A 180 -1.89 12.00 -11.07
N SER A 181 -3.15 12.41 -10.88
CA SER A 181 -3.90 12.17 -9.63
C SER A 181 -4.08 10.69 -9.33
N THR A 182 -4.44 9.87 -10.32
CA THR A 182 -4.63 8.42 -10.10
C THR A 182 -3.33 7.71 -9.71
N HIS A 183 -2.20 8.14 -10.27
CA HIS A 183 -0.89 7.62 -9.92
C HIS A 183 -0.53 7.96 -8.46
N PHE A 184 -0.75 9.20 -8.03
CA PHE A 184 -0.51 9.60 -6.63
C PHE A 184 -1.41 8.86 -5.64
N SER A 185 -2.69 8.66 -5.96
CA SER A 185 -3.58 7.85 -5.12
C SER A 185 -3.09 6.39 -5.01
N LYS A 186 -2.50 5.83 -6.07
CA LYS A 186 -1.86 4.51 -6.01
C LYS A 186 -0.62 4.54 -5.11
N LEU A 187 0.26 5.51 -5.33
CA LEU A 187 1.51 5.66 -4.57
C LEU A 187 1.27 5.81 -3.07
N GLU A 188 0.24 6.57 -2.69
CA GLU A 188 -0.22 6.70 -1.30
C GLU A 188 -0.65 5.35 -0.71
N ARG A 189 -1.52 4.60 -1.42
CA ARG A 189 -2.00 3.29 -0.96
C ARG A 189 -0.87 2.29 -0.79
N ASP A 190 0.07 2.25 -1.72
CA ASP A 190 1.23 1.36 -1.67
C ASP A 190 2.11 1.71 -0.46
N THR A 191 2.36 3.00 -0.24
CA THR A 191 3.19 3.48 0.88
C THR A 191 2.52 3.23 2.24
N GLN A 192 1.20 3.42 2.37
CA GLN A 192 0.47 3.05 3.59
C GLN A 192 0.57 1.56 3.91
N THR A 193 0.62 0.72 2.87
CA THR A 193 0.73 -0.74 3.02
C THR A 193 2.12 -1.15 3.48
N LEU A 194 3.16 -0.42 3.04
CA LEU A 194 4.56 -0.69 3.37
C LEU A 194 5.04 -0.04 4.68
N ALA A 195 4.41 1.06 5.10
CA ALA A 195 4.75 1.79 6.32
C ALA A 195 4.92 0.94 7.60
N PRO A 196 4.02 -0.03 7.93
CA PRO A 196 4.17 -0.82 9.14
C PRO A 196 5.43 -1.71 9.10
N TYR A 197 5.78 -2.25 7.94
CA TYR A 197 6.93 -3.15 7.78
C TYR A 197 8.27 -2.45 8.05
N MET A 198 8.39 -1.15 7.73
CA MET A 198 9.60 -0.38 8.06
C MET A 198 9.81 -0.17 9.55
N ARG A 199 8.73 -0.01 10.31
CA ARG A 199 8.83 0.06 11.77
C ARG A 199 9.09 -1.30 12.39
N LEU A 200 8.51 -2.37 11.81
CA LEU A 200 8.74 -3.75 12.26
C LEU A 200 10.18 -4.21 12.03
N GLN A 201 10.89 -3.67 11.03
CA GLN A 201 12.30 -3.96 10.81
C GLN A 201 13.19 -3.60 12.03
N GLN A 202 12.79 -2.59 12.82
CA GLN A 202 13.53 -2.19 14.02
C GLN A 202 13.42 -3.22 15.16
N MET A 203 12.67 -4.32 14.98
CA MET A 203 12.50 -5.42 15.92
C MET A 203 12.07 -4.97 17.34
N ASN A 204 11.41 -3.81 17.45
CA ASN A 204 10.89 -3.29 18.71
C ASN A 204 9.69 -2.37 18.48
N ALA A 205 8.75 -2.82 17.64
CA ALA A 205 7.60 -2.00 17.28
C ALA A 205 6.44 -2.16 18.27
N THR A 206 5.84 -1.03 18.66
CA THR A 206 4.53 -1.00 19.32
C THR A 206 3.42 -1.49 18.38
N PRO A 207 2.34 -2.14 18.90
CA PRO A 207 1.28 -2.70 18.07
C PRO A 207 0.44 -1.65 17.33
N THR A 208 0.16 -0.50 17.97
CA THR A 208 -0.75 0.53 17.46
C THR A 208 -0.31 1.17 16.12
N PRO A 209 0.92 1.66 15.94
CA PRO A 209 1.36 2.24 14.68
C PRO A 209 1.83 1.20 13.63
N THR A 210 1.75 -0.10 13.93
CA THR A 210 2.24 -1.17 13.04
C THR A 210 1.17 -2.18 12.69
N ILE A 211 0.98 -3.22 13.51
CA ILE A 211 0.11 -4.36 13.23
C ILE A 211 -1.37 -3.96 13.22
N LEU A 212 -1.75 -3.01 14.09
CA LEU A 212 -3.11 -2.49 14.17
C LEU A 212 -3.38 -1.35 13.18
N LEU A 213 -2.39 -0.95 12.37
CA LEU A 213 -2.56 0.15 11.42
C LEU A 213 -3.63 -0.22 10.39
N GLN A 214 -4.68 0.59 10.33
CA GLN A 214 -5.74 0.47 9.34
C GLN A 214 -5.39 1.30 8.09
N LYS A 215 -5.64 0.71 6.92
CA LYS A 215 -5.49 1.40 5.64
C LYS A 215 -6.66 2.37 5.46
N HIS A 216 -6.36 3.59 5.05
CA HIS A 216 -7.38 4.59 4.77
C HIS A 216 -7.60 4.68 3.27
N SER A 217 -8.83 4.44 2.83
CA SER A 217 -9.16 4.41 1.38
C SER A 217 -9.19 5.80 0.72
N LEU A 218 -9.18 6.89 1.50
CA LEU A 218 -9.29 8.26 1.02
C LEU A 218 -8.14 9.11 1.58
N SER A 219 -7.52 9.90 0.69
CA SER A 219 -6.36 10.76 1.00
C SER A 219 -6.65 11.84 2.06
N LEU A 220 -7.89 12.32 2.14
CA LEU A 220 -8.31 13.27 3.19
C LEU A 220 -8.32 12.62 4.57
N THR A 221 -8.79 11.37 4.64
CA THR A 221 -9.00 10.67 5.92
C THR A 221 -7.72 10.08 6.48
N SER A 222 -6.72 9.83 5.62
CA SER A 222 -5.45 9.22 5.97
C SER A 222 -4.48 10.23 6.61
N PHE A 223 -4.53 11.49 6.20
CA PHE A 223 -3.56 12.51 6.60
C PHE A 223 -3.42 12.69 8.12
N PHE A 224 -4.54 12.94 8.81
CA PHE A 224 -4.52 13.27 10.23
C PHE A 224 -4.12 12.08 11.13
N PRO A 225 -4.66 10.86 10.93
CA PRO A 225 -4.21 9.68 11.68
C PRO A 225 -2.74 9.31 11.44
N LEU A 226 -2.26 9.40 10.19
CA LEU A 226 -0.87 9.06 9.84
C LEU A 226 0.13 10.05 10.47
N MET A 227 -0.22 11.33 10.49
CA MET A 227 0.58 12.36 11.14
C MET A 227 0.68 12.11 12.66
N ARG A 228 -0.45 11.78 13.30
CA ARG A 228 -0.47 11.46 14.74
C ARG A 228 0.36 10.23 15.10
N ASN A 229 0.43 9.25 14.20
CA ASN A 229 1.21 8.02 14.38
C ASN A 229 2.69 8.14 13.97
N ARG A 230 3.20 9.37 13.71
CA ARG A 230 4.61 9.66 13.33
C ARG A 230 5.08 8.92 12.06
N HIS A 231 4.17 8.72 11.11
CA HIS A 231 4.48 8.19 9.78
C HIS A 231 4.53 9.34 8.77
N PHE A 232 5.66 10.05 8.75
CA PHE A 232 5.80 11.29 7.96
C PHE A 232 5.67 11.05 6.45
N ILE A 233 6.28 9.99 5.90
CA ILE A 233 6.28 9.73 4.46
C ILE A 233 4.86 9.46 3.92
N PRO A 234 4.06 8.54 4.51
CA PRO A 234 2.65 8.39 4.14
C PRO A 234 1.84 9.68 4.31
N ALA A 235 2.07 10.47 5.36
CA ALA A 235 1.33 11.71 5.60
C ALA A 235 1.63 12.77 4.52
N THR A 236 2.90 12.95 4.13
CA THR A 236 3.28 13.83 3.03
C THR A 236 2.64 13.39 1.72
N LEU A 237 2.59 12.08 1.45
CA LEU A 237 1.92 11.53 0.28
C LEU A 237 0.41 11.80 0.27
N SER A 238 -0.26 11.65 1.41
CA SER A 238 -1.69 11.99 1.53
C SER A 238 -1.94 13.46 1.21
N PHE A 239 -1.11 14.35 1.75
CA PHE A 239 -1.20 15.78 1.43
C PHE A 239 -1.00 16.08 -0.06
N VAL A 240 0.00 15.45 -0.68
CA VAL A 240 0.31 15.66 -2.10
C VAL A 240 -0.75 15.01 -3.00
N ALA A 241 -1.37 13.92 -2.57
CA ALA A 241 -2.52 13.34 -3.25
C ALA A 241 -3.71 14.32 -3.27
N LEU A 242 -3.94 15.08 -2.20
CA LEU A 242 -4.93 16.16 -2.19
C LEU A 242 -4.55 17.30 -3.15
N LEU A 243 -3.27 17.71 -3.14
CA LEU A 243 -2.77 18.70 -4.10
C LEU A 243 -2.92 18.20 -5.55
N SER A 244 -2.81 16.90 -5.80
CA SER A 244 -3.02 16.32 -7.13
C SER A 244 -4.47 16.43 -7.61
N GLU A 245 -5.46 16.37 -6.70
CA GLU A 245 -6.86 16.62 -7.07
C GLU A 245 -7.07 18.11 -7.40
N PHE A 246 -6.42 19.00 -6.64
CA PHE A 246 -6.42 20.43 -6.93
C PHE A 246 -5.70 20.75 -8.26
N LEU A 247 -4.64 20.00 -8.61
CA LEU A 247 -3.95 20.10 -9.89
C LEU A 247 -4.91 19.89 -11.06
N VAL A 248 -5.84 18.94 -10.96
CA VAL A 248 -6.85 18.70 -12.01
C VAL A 248 -7.68 19.95 -12.27
N VAL A 249 -8.06 20.66 -11.22
CA VAL A 249 -8.85 21.89 -11.31
C VAL A 249 -8.02 23.02 -11.91
N THR A 250 -6.81 23.26 -11.40
CA THR A 250 -5.94 24.36 -11.87
C THR A 250 -5.46 24.14 -13.30
N LEU A 251 -5.09 22.92 -13.66
CA LEU A 251 -4.55 22.60 -14.99
C LEU A 251 -5.65 22.63 -16.06
N SER A 252 -6.88 22.25 -15.73
CA SER A 252 -8.04 22.43 -16.61
C SER A 252 -8.40 23.91 -16.82
N GLY A 253 -7.95 24.80 -15.93
CA GLY A 253 -8.10 26.25 -16.03
C GLY A 253 -7.05 26.94 -16.91
N LEU A 254 -5.97 26.24 -17.27
CA LEU A 254 -4.84 26.81 -18.02
C LEU A 254 -5.21 27.30 -19.43
N PRO A 255 -6.12 26.70 -20.21
CA PRO A 255 -6.42 27.20 -21.56
C PRO A 255 -7.11 28.56 -21.56
N TYR A 256 -6.43 29.59 -22.07
CA TYR A 256 -6.92 30.97 -22.08
C TYR A 256 -8.21 31.12 -22.90
N ARG A 257 -9.15 31.89 -22.37
CA ARG A 257 -10.45 32.19 -22.98
C ARG A 257 -10.57 33.67 -23.30
N PRO A 258 -11.14 34.06 -24.46
CA PRO A 258 -11.58 35.43 -24.66
C PRO A 258 -12.68 35.73 -23.63
N GLY A 259 -12.38 36.62 -22.67
CA GLY A 259 -13.27 36.97 -21.55
C GLY A 259 -12.82 36.48 -20.16
N GLN A 260 -11.71 35.74 -20.04
CA GLN A 260 -11.13 35.39 -18.74
C GLN A 260 -10.18 36.48 -18.24
N LEU A 261 -10.20 36.75 -16.93
CA LEU A 261 -9.28 37.72 -16.32
C LEU A 261 -7.84 37.21 -16.43
N ARG A 262 -6.92 38.10 -16.85
CA ARG A 262 -5.49 37.78 -17.00
C ARG A 262 -4.88 37.29 -15.68
N SER A 263 -5.33 37.84 -14.55
CA SER A 263 -4.91 37.45 -13.20
C SER A 263 -5.28 36.01 -12.84
N GLU A 264 -6.48 35.56 -13.19
CA GLU A 264 -6.94 34.18 -12.95
C GLU A 264 -6.11 33.16 -13.73
N PHE A 265 -5.76 33.50 -14.98
CA PHE A 265 -4.92 32.66 -15.82
C PHE A 265 -3.51 32.50 -15.22
N PHE A 266 -2.87 33.59 -14.79
CA PHE A 266 -1.55 33.52 -14.16
C PHE A 266 -1.59 32.77 -12.83
N PHE A 267 -2.64 32.96 -12.01
CA PHE A 267 -2.81 32.23 -10.76
C PHE A 267 -2.90 30.72 -11.00
N CYS A 268 -3.73 30.26 -11.94
CA CYS A 268 -3.84 28.85 -12.31
C CYS A 268 -2.50 28.29 -12.85
N GLY A 269 -1.78 29.06 -13.66
CA GLY A 269 -0.50 28.67 -14.22
C GLY A 269 0.59 28.49 -13.16
N ILE A 270 0.77 29.47 -12.28
CA ILE A 270 1.76 29.40 -11.21
C ILE A 270 1.38 28.31 -10.20
N ALA A 271 0.10 28.21 -9.81
CA ALA A 271 -0.37 27.16 -8.91
C ALA A 271 -0.08 25.76 -9.48
N SER A 272 -0.44 25.50 -10.74
CA SER A 272 -0.13 24.21 -11.37
C SER A 272 1.37 23.92 -11.47
N LEU A 273 2.19 24.91 -11.81
CA LEU A 273 3.66 24.76 -11.85
C LEU A 273 4.23 24.38 -10.46
N THR A 274 3.80 25.08 -9.41
CA THR A 274 4.25 24.80 -8.03
C THR A 274 3.81 23.41 -7.55
N ILE A 275 2.58 22.99 -7.86
CA ILE A 275 2.07 21.67 -7.49
C ILE A 275 2.83 20.56 -8.22
N ILE A 276 3.08 20.71 -9.53
CA ILE A 276 3.84 19.72 -10.31
C ILE A 276 5.28 19.59 -9.77
N ALA A 277 5.93 20.71 -9.44
CA ALA A 277 7.27 20.69 -8.86
C ALA A 277 7.29 19.99 -7.49
N ALA A 278 6.31 20.27 -6.61
CA ALA A 278 6.16 19.59 -5.34
C ALA A 278 5.90 18.08 -5.51
N MET A 279 5.08 17.70 -6.49
CA MET A 279 4.82 16.30 -6.84
C MET A 279 6.10 15.58 -7.28
N MET A 280 6.91 16.19 -8.15
CA MET A 280 8.19 15.62 -8.57
C MET A 280 9.13 15.38 -7.38
N PHE A 281 9.27 16.37 -6.50
CA PHE A 281 10.11 16.26 -5.31
C PHE A 281 9.68 15.09 -4.41
N VAL A 282 8.38 14.95 -4.19
CA VAL A 282 7.83 13.89 -3.32
C VAL A 282 8.06 12.50 -3.91
N VAL A 283 7.94 12.32 -5.23
CA VAL A 283 8.24 11.02 -5.87
C VAL A 283 9.71 10.64 -5.66
N VAL A 284 10.64 11.60 -5.74
CA VAL A 284 12.07 11.36 -5.46
C VAL A 284 12.30 10.97 -4.00
N VAL A 285 11.65 11.66 -3.06
CA VAL A 285 11.70 11.32 -1.62
C VAL A 285 11.17 9.91 -1.37
N VAL A 286 10.03 9.56 -1.97
CA VAL A 286 9.41 8.23 -1.82
C VAL A 286 10.29 7.14 -2.43
N ASN A 287 10.90 7.38 -3.59
CA ASN A 287 11.84 6.43 -4.18
C ASN A 287 13.06 6.21 -3.28
N SER A 288 13.59 7.29 -2.70
CA SER A 288 14.71 7.21 -1.74
C SER A 288 14.31 6.43 -0.48
N TRP A 289 13.12 6.68 0.05
CA TRP A 289 12.55 5.95 1.19
C TRP A 289 12.31 4.46 0.85
N ARG A 290 11.82 4.14 -0.36
CA ARG A 290 11.62 2.76 -0.82
C ARG A 290 12.93 1.98 -0.84
N ARG A 291 14.08 2.63 -1.10
CA ARG A 291 15.39 1.96 -1.05
C ARG A 291 15.69 1.43 0.35
N LEU A 292 15.24 2.12 1.40
CA LEU A 292 15.39 1.74 2.80
C LEU A 292 14.40 0.66 3.27
N LEU A 293 13.47 0.21 2.42
CA LEU A 293 12.54 -0.86 2.77
C LEU A 293 13.28 -2.17 3.07
N PRO A 294 12.85 -2.94 4.10
CA PRO A 294 13.40 -4.26 4.39
C PRO A 294 13.21 -5.20 3.20
N HIS A 295 14.02 -6.27 3.16
CA HIS A 295 13.88 -7.31 2.15
C HIS A 295 12.53 -8.00 2.32
N LEU A 296 11.64 -7.74 1.35
CA LEU A 296 10.30 -8.30 1.29
C LEU A 296 10.22 -9.09 -0.02
N PRO A 297 10.35 -10.43 0.01
CA PRO A 297 10.34 -11.26 -1.20
C PRO A 297 9.04 -11.14 -1.99
N ARG A 298 7.95 -10.72 -1.33
CA ARG A 298 6.62 -10.57 -1.90
C ARG A 298 6.05 -9.21 -1.50
N GLU A 299 5.41 -8.52 -2.43
CA GLU A 299 4.73 -7.27 -2.12
C GLU A 299 3.48 -7.55 -1.27
N PRO A 300 3.31 -6.96 -0.07
CA PRO A 300 2.17 -7.22 0.81
C PRO A 300 0.87 -6.54 0.33
N ASN A 301 0.56 -6.63 -0.96
CA ASN A 301 -0.61 -6.04 -1.61
C ASN A 301 -1.80 -7.02 -1.72
N THR A 302 -1.64 -8.26 -1.29
CA THR A 302 -2.67 -9.31 -1.29
C THR A 302 -2.76 -10.00 0.08
N VAL A 303 -3.97 -10.45 0.44
CA VAL A 303 -4.21 -11.19 1.69
C VAL A 303 -3.35 -12.45 1.76
N ALA A 304 -3.25 -13.19 0.66
CA ALA A 304 -2.39 -14.37 0.54
C ALA A 304 -0.92 -14.08 0.86
N THR A 305 -0.40 -12.94 0.39
CA THR A 305 0.99 -12.56 0.68
C THR A 305 1.18 -12.18 2.15
N VAL A 306 0.27 -11.37 2.71
CA VAL A 306 0.32 -11.03 4.15
C VAL A 306 0.18 -12.29 5.01
N MET A 307 -0.64 -13.26 4.58
CA MET A 307 -0.77 -14.56 5.23
C MET A 307 0.56 -15.30 5.32
N THR A 308 1.37 -15.30 4.25
CA THR A 308 2.70 -15.94 4.31
C THR A 308 3.65 -15.30 5.34
N TYR A 309 3.44 -14.02 5.69
CA TYR A 309 4.23 -13.33 6.72
C TYR A 309 3.71 -13.56 8.14
N VAL A 310 2.55 -14.20 8.31
CA VAL A 310 1.85 -14.32 9.59
C VAL A 310 1.57 -15.77 9.96
N ALA A 311 1.44 -16.67 8.98
CA ALA A 311 1.03 -18.07 9.16
C ALA A 311 1.82 -18.80 10.26
N ASN A 312 3.14 -18.66 10.32
CA ASN A 312 3.99 -19.35 11.30
C ASN A 312 4.47 -18.43 12.43
N SER A 313 3.67 -17.45 12.81
CA SER A 313 4.01 -16.49 13.86
C SER A 313 3.31 -16.80 15.17
N ASN A 314 4.03 -16.67 16.30
CA ASN A 314 3.44 -16.74 17.63
C ASN A 314 2.52 -15.54 17.89
N MET A 315 2.71 -14.44 17.17
CA MET A 315 1.77 -13.31 17.16
C MET A 315 0.32 -13.74 16.86
N CYS A 316 0.08 -14.79 16.07
CA CYS A 316 -1.28 -15.28 15.78
C CYS A 316 -2.04 -15.72 17.04
N ALA A 317 -1.34 -16.16 18.09
CA ALA A 317 -1.93 -16.52 19.37
C ALA A 317 -2.50 -15.29 20.09
N ASP A 318 -1.89 -14.11 19.94
CA ASP A 318 -2.39 -12.86 20.55
C ASP A 318 -3.74 -12.41 19.98
N PHE A 319 -4.06 -12.87 18.76
CA PHE A 319 -5.32 -12.55 18.08
C PHE A 319 -6.40 -13.63 18.27
N GLU A 320 -6.11 -14.67 19.06
CA GLU A 320 -7.07 -15.74 19.37
C GLU A 320 -8.28 -15.20 20.14
N GLY A 321 -9.49 -15.54 19.67
CA GLY A 321 -10.75 -15.09 20.28
C GLY A 321 -11.13 -13.64 19.96
N LEU A 322 -10.29 -12.91 19.20
CA LEU A 322 -10.58 -11.53 18.79
C LEU A 322 -11.31 -11.45 17.45
N GLU A 323 -11.67 -12.57 16.83
CA GLU A 323 -12.18 -12.61 15.44
C GLU A 323 -13.56 -11.95 15.34
N LYS A 324 -14.38 -12.01 16.39
CA LYS A 324 -15.71 -11.36 16.45
C LYS A 324 -15.69 -9.98 17.11
N PHE A 325 -14.53 -9.48 17.54
CA PHE A 325 -14.46 -8.21 18.29
C PHE A 325 -14.59 -7.00 17.36
N SER A 326 -15.08 -5.87 17.89
CA SER A 326 -14.98 -4.61 17.15
C SER A 326 -13.52 -4.13 17.14
N THR A 327 -13.11 -3.42 16.08
CA THR A 327 -11.75 -2.86 15.93
C THR A 327 -11.26 -2.18 17.21
N ARG A 328 -12.08 -1.32 17.83
CA ARG A 328 -11.71 -0.60 19.06
C ARG A 328 -11.44 -1.54 20.25
N LYS A 329 -12.24 -2.60 20.40
CA LYS A 329 -12.09 -3.57 21.50
C LYS A 329 -10.82 -4.41 21.28
N ARG A 330 -10.59 -4.87 20.05
CA ARG A 330 -9.38 -5.59 19.67
C ARG A 330 -8.13 -4.74 19.89
N ASP A 331 -8.13 -3.51 19.41
CA ASP A 331 -6.97 -2.62 19.51
C ASP A 331 -6.65 -2.29 20.98
N LYS A 332 -7.67 -2.18 21.84
CA LYS A 332 -7.50 -2.03 23.29
C LYS A 332 -6.95 -3.30 23.95
N HIS A 333 -7.40 -4.48 23.53
CA HIS A 333 -6.92 -5.76 24.05
C HIS A 333 -5.44 -5.96 23.70
N ILE A 334 -5.09 -5.86 22.41
CA ILE A 334 -3.70 -5.99 21.93
C ILE A 334 -2.80 -4.90 22.52
N GLY A 335 -3.30 -3.67 22.64
CA GLY A 335 -2.57 -2.60 23.32
C GLY A 335 -2.32 -2.88 24.82
N GLY A 336 -3.21 -3.64 25.46
CA GLY A 336 -3.09 -4.07 26.85
C GLY A 336 -2.03 -5.14 27.08
N LEU A 337 -1.72 -5.96 26.07
CA LEU A 337 -0.69 -7.02 26.16
C LEU A 337 0.73 -6.44 26.33
N ARG A 338 0.95 -5.16 26.00
CA ARG A 338 2.25 -4.45 26.07
C ARG A 338 3.41 -5.16 25.35
N LYS A 339 3.11 -6.11 24.46
CA LYS A 339 4.08 -6.84 23.65
C LYS A 339 4.71 -5.96 22.57
N ARG A 340 5.88 -6.39 22.12
CA ARG A 340 6.62 -5.79 21.01
C ARG A 340 6.61 -6.77 19.84
N TYR A 341 6.64 -6.23 18.63
CA TYR A 341 6.66 -7.06 17.43
C TYR A 341 7.79 -6.63 16.50
N GLY A 342 8.30 -7.60 15.74
CA GLY A 342 9.38 -7.42 14.78
C GLY A 342 9.09 -8.17 13.48
N TYR A 343 9.70 -7.71 12.40
CA TYR A 343 9.75 -8.43 11.13
C TYR A 343 11.16 -8.92 10.90
N GLY A 344 11.33 -10.22 10.70
CA GLY A 344 12.64 -10.83 10.56
C GLY A 344 12.58 -12.23 9.99
N LEU A 345 13.77 -12.84 9.90
CA LEU A 345 13.91 -14.21 9.47
C LEU A 345 13.62 -15.13 10.66
N MET A 346 12.62 -15.99 10.49
CA MET A 346 12.23 -17.00 11.46
C MET A 346 12.60 -18.39 10.95
N THR A 347 13.01 -19.25 11.86
CA THR A 347 13.26 -20.67 11.58
C THR A 347 12.06 -21.49 12.06
N ALA A 348 11.28 -22.01 11.11
CA ALA A 348 10.15 -22.89 11.36
C ALA A 348 10.59 -24.34 11.09
N GLY A 349 11.13 -25.02 12.10
CA GLY A 349 11.68 -26.36 11.93
C GLY A 349 12.97 -26.35 11.09
N ARG A 350 12.95 -26.87 9.86
CA ARG A 350 14.12 -26.92 8.94
C ARG A 350 14.15 -25.79 7.91
N GLU A 351 13.10 -25.00 7.78
CA GLU A 351 13.01 -23.93 6.78
C GLU A 351 13.10 -22.55 7.43
N GLU A 352 13.84 -21.65 6.76
CA GLU A 352 13.87 -20.22 7.12
C GLU A 352 12.82 -19.49 6.29
N MET A 353 12.08 -18.58 6.93
CA MET A 353 11.05 -17.78 6.29
C MET A 353 11.00 -16.38 6.87
N TRP A 354 10.60 -15.41 6.07
CA TRP A 354 10.34 -14.06 6.57
C TRP A 354 8.96 -14.00 7.19
N ALA A 355 8.84 -13.50 8.42
CA ALA A 355 7.55 -13.33 9.05
C ALA A 355 7.59 -12.27 10.18
N VAL A 356 6.40 -11.82 10.57
CA VAL A 356 6.20 -10.85 11.66
C VAL A 356 5.91 -11.64 12.93
N ASP A 357 6.68 -11.45 13.99
CA ASP A 357 6.50 -12.19 15.24
C ASP A 357 6.71 -11.32 16.47
N GLU A 358 6.27 -11.83 17.63
CA GLU A 358 6.50 -11.19 18.91
C GLU A 358 8.00 -11.20 19.26
N MET A 359 8.47 -10.05 19.71
CA MET A 359 9.78 -9.90 20.32
C MET A 359 9.52 -10.05 21.80
N GLY A 360 10.00 -11.15 22.40
CA GLY A 360 9.76 -11.49 23.81
C GLY A 360 9.80 -10.24 24.69
N GLY A 361 8.67 -9.94 25.31
CA GLY A 361 8.59 -8.84 26.27
C GLY A 361 9.26 -9.28 27.57
N ASP A 362 9.90 -8.35 28.27
CA ASP A 362 10.25 -8.52 29.67
C ASP A 362 8.94 -8.69 30.47
N SER A 363 8.49 -9.94 30.58
CA SER A 363 7.39 -10.35 31.44
C SER A 363 7.85 -10.32 32.89
N GLU A 364 7.96 -9.14 33.49
CA GLU A 364 7.93 -9.05 34.96
C GLU A 364 6.53 -9.48 35.42
N GLY A 365 6.43 -10.72 35.91
CA GLY A 365 5.31 -11.19 36.72
C GLY A 365 4.29 -12.13 36.08
N SER A 366 4.74 -13.26 35.52
CA SER A 366 3.89 -14.47 35.46
C SER A 366 4.77 -15.71 35.44
N ASN A 367 5.00 -16.31 36.61
CA ASN A 367 5.63 -17.62 36.76
C ASN A 367 4.66 -18.69 36.24
N ASP A 368 4.74 -19.00 34.94
CA ASP A 368 4.19 -20.23 34.36
C ASP A 368 5.34 -21.01 33.71
N PRO A 369 5.68 -22.23 34.18
CA PRO A 369 6.88 -22.95 33.78
C PRO A 369 6.75 -23.71 32.45
N SER A 370 5.83 -23.36 31.55
CA SER A 370 5.57 -24.13 30.33
C SER A 370 5.77 -23.39 29.00
N SER A 371 6.33 -22.18 28.97
CA SER A 371 6.64 -21.49 27.72
C SER A 371 8.15 -21.32 27.50
N THR A 372 8.82 -22.41 27.13
CA THR A 372 10.12 -22.33 26.46
C THR A 372 9.90 -21.84 25.03
N SER A 373 9.60 -20.55 24.86
CA SER A 373 9.49 -19.92 23.55
C SER A 373 10.86 -19.38 23.15
N SER A 374 11.63 -20.25 22.51
CA SER A 374 12.93 -19.92 21.90
C SER A 374 12.73 -18.78 20.90
N SER A 375 13.38 -17.64 21.14
CA SER A 375 13.40 -16.51 20.22
C SER A 375 14.01 -16.92 18.87
N ASN A 376 13.16 -17.23 17.90
CA ASN A 376 13.54 -17.73 16.56
C ASN A 376 13.95 -16.63 15.57
N LEU A 377 14.04 -15.36 16.02
CA LEU A 377 14.36 -14.23 15.17
C LEU A 377 15.88 -14.00 15.10
N LYS A 378 16.48 -14.26 13.93
CA LYS A 378 17.86 -13.83 13.65
C LYS A 378 17.85 -12.38 13.16
N GLY A 379 18.53 -11.49 13.89
CA GLY A 379 18.62 -10.07 13.57
C GLY A 379 19.46 -9.78 12.33
N VAL A 380 18.94 -8.96 11.41
CA VAL A 380 19.62 -8.47 10.19
C VAL A 380 20.14 -7.03 10.38
N ALA A 381 20.30 -6.57 11.63
CA ALA A 381 20.71 -5.20 11.94
C ALA A 381 22.24 -4.97 12.04
N GLN A 382 23.07 -5.89 11.51
CA GLN A 382 24.53 -5.68 11.41
C GLN A 382 24.90 -5.50 9.93
N GLY A 383 24.91 -4.25 9.47
CA GLY A 383 25.35 -3.93 8.10
C GLY A 383 25.47 -2.44 7.79
N LEU A 384 25.27 -1.57 8.79
CA LEU A 384 25.36 -0.11 8.66
C LEU A 384 26.10 0.46 9.87
N GLU A 385 27.27 -0.11 10.18
CA GLU A 385 28.27 0.56 11.01
C GLU A 385 29.45 0.89 10.08
N VAL A 386 29.45 2.14 9.63
CA VAL A 386 30.54 2.72 8.83
C VAL A 386 31.72 2.85 9.78
N ASP A 387 32.71 1.98 9.55
CA ASP A 387 34.00 1.95 10.21
C ASP A 387 34.65 3.33 10.13
N THR A 388 34.61 4.05 11.25
CA THR A 388 35.40 5.24 11.49
C THR A 388 36.49 4.86 12.46
N SER A 389 37.73 5.16 12.09
CA SER A 389 38.95 5.05 12.91
C SER A 389 39.80 3.79 12.72
N LYS A 390 40.74 3.87 11.78
CA LYS A 390 42.20 3.76 12.03
C LYS A 390 42.98 3.82 10.72
N ASP A 391 43.72 4.91 10.51
CA ASP A 391 45.17 4.80 10.36
C ASP A 391 45.82 6.20 10.30
N GLY A 392 46.58 6.47 11.36
CA GLY A 392 47.64 7.46 11.41
C GLY A 392 49.00 6.75 11.57
N PRO A 393 50.11 7.48 11.49
CA PRO A 393 51.14 7.24 10.48
C PRO A 393 52.43 6.58 11.01
N ARG A 394 53.27 6.07 10.10
CA ARG A 394 54.75 5.89 10.22
C ARG A 394 55.31 5.54 8.83
N GLN A 395 56.12 6.40 8.19
CA GLN A 395 57.59 6.39 8.24
C GLN A 395 58.15 4.96 8.09
N THR A 396 58.86 4.61 7.02
CA THR A 396 60.07 5.25 6.46
C THR A 396 60.19 5.04 4.96
#